data_AF-A0A150F3Y7-F1
#
_entry.id   AF-A0A150F3Y7-F1
#
_cell.length_a   1.000
_cell.length_b   1.000
_cell.length_c   1.000
_cell.angle_alpha   90.00
_cell.angle_beta   90.00
_cell.angle_gamma   90.00
#
_symmetry.space_group_name_H-M   'P 1'
#
loop_
_entity.id
_entity.type
_entity.pdbx_description
1 polymer ?
#
loop_
_entity_poly.entity_id
_entity_poly.type
_entity_poly.pdbx_seq_one_letter_code
_entity_poly.pdbx_strand_id
1 'polypeptide(L)'
;MQVIKQLSFLPDVNEKEVRNTVIKELKTYRSLKIQAENRKEQKEKGVIGLFPQLRKSTQYNELKVKQMDRALMHCLDQDEYSIIEKKYLSPQKIKDLEIIIELGFKRDKFYQVKRQAIYNIATALGII
;
A
#
# COMPACT_ATOMS: atom_id res chain seq x y z
N MET A 1 7.99 -39.31 -17.29
CA MET A 1 8.57 -38.26 -16.42
C MET A 1 7.41 -37.46 -15.81
N GLN A 2 7.12 -37.72 -14.53
CA GLN A 2 6.17 -36.93 -13.74
C GLN A 2 6.92 -35.70 -13.22
N VAL A 3 6.65 -34.52 -13.76
CA VAL A 3 7.21 -33.28 -13.24
C VAL A 3 6.21 -32.71 -12.23
N ILE A 4 6.50 -32.97 -10.97
CA ILE A 4 6.27 -32.14 -9.77
C ILE A 4 5.02 -31.25 -9.83
N LYS A 5 3.87 -31.84 -9.51
CA LYS A 5 2.62 -31.14 -9.19
C LYS A 5 2.52 -30.95 -7.66
N GLN A 6 3.58 -30.46 -7.02
CA GLN A 6 3.68 -30.35 -5.56
C GLN A 6 4.20 -28.98 -5.11
N LEU A 7 3.53 -27.90 -5.57
CA LEU A 7 3.71 -26.55 -5.02
C LEU A 7 2.46 -25.64 -5.12
N SER A 8 1.34 -26.10 -5.69
CA SER A 8 0.10 -25.29 -5.78
C SER A 8 -0.94 -25.76 -4.75
N PHE A 9 -0.69 -25.50 -3.47
CA PHE A 9 -1.67 -25.73 -2.38
C PHE A 9 -2.60 -24.53 -2.14
N LEU A 10 -2.41 -23.42 -2.86
CA LEU A 10 -3.26 -22.24 -2.76
C LEU A 10 -4.10 -22.10 -4.04
N PRO A 11 -5.40 -21.73 -3.92
CA PRO A 11 -6.20 -21.39 -5.09
C PRO A 11 -5.55 -20.24 -5.86
N ASP A 12 -5.65 -20.29 -7.18
CA ASP A 12 -5.11 -19.24 -8.04
C ASP A 12 -5.82 -17.92 -7.70
N VAL A 13 -5.07 -16.96 -7.14
CA VAL A 13 -5.66 -15.69 -6.72
C VAL A 13 -5.79 -14.79 -7.93
N ASN A 14 -6.95 -14.16 -8.10
CA ASN A 14 -7.17 -13.23 -9.19
C ASN A 14 -6.25 -12.01 -9.06
N GLU A 15 -5.18 -11.96 -9.85
CA GLU A 15 -4.19 -10.88 -9.82
C GLU A 15 -4.80 -9.49 -9.96
N LYS A 16 -5.83 -9.35 -10.81
CA LYS A 16 -6.52 -8.07 -11.01
C LYS A 16 -7.22 -7.64 -9.72
N GLU A 17 -7.80 -8.57 -8.99
CA GLU A 17 -8.44 -8.34 -7.71
C GLU A 17 -7.42 -7.94 -6.64
N VAL A 18 -6.33 -8.71 -6.48
CA VAL A 18 -5.22 -8.38 -5.55
C VAL A 18 -4.73 -6.96 -5.79
N ARG A 19 -4.39 -6.66 -7.04
CA ARG A 19 -3.91 -5.34 -7.44
C ARG A 19 -4.91 -4.24 -7.09
N ASN A 20 -6.19 -4.42 -7.43
CA ASN A 20 -7.20 -3.41 -7.18
C ASN A 20 -7.43 -3.18 -5.68
N THR A 21 -7.42 -4.25 -4.88
CA THR A 21 -7.55 -4.20 -3.43
C THR A 21 -6.39 -3.47 -2.79
N VAL A 22 -5.15 -3.82 -3.13
CA VAL A 22 -3.95 -3.14 -2.62
C VAL A 22 -3.93 -1.66 -3.00
N ILE A 23 -4.25 -1.32 -4.26
CA ILE A 23 -4.30 0.09 -4.71
C ILE A 23 -5.34 0.88 -3.93
N LYS A 24 -6.48 0.27 -3.62
CA LYS A 24 -7.53 0.90 -2.80
C LYS A 24 -7.03 1.17 -1.38
N GLU A 25 -6.41 0.19 -0.74
CA GLU A 25 -5.86 0.34 0.62
C GLU A 25 -4.74 1.38 0.66
N LEU A 26 -3.83 1.42 -0.33
CA LEU A 26 -2.79 2.46 -0.43
C LEU A 26 -3.38 3.88 -0.53
N LYS A 27 -4.44 4.07 -1.32
CA LYS A 27 -5.13 5.37 -1.43
C LYS A 27 -5.82 5.75 -0.13
N THR A 28 -6.51 4.81 0.52
CA THR A 28 -7.16 5.04 1.82
C THR A 28 -6.13 5.36 2.90
N TYR A 29 -4.99 4.67 2.89
CA TYR A 29 -3.89 4.89 3.83
C TYR A 29 -3.44 6.35 3.86
N ARG A 30 -3.35 7.03 2.72
CA ARG A 30 -2.98 8.47 2.68
C ARG A 30 -3.87 9.31 3.59
N SER A 31 -5.19 9.13 3.51
CA SER A 31 -6.14 9.86 4.36
C SER A 31 -6.07 9.40 5.81
N LEU A 32 -5.88 8.09 6.06
CA LEU A 32 -5.77 7.57 7.41
C LEU A 32 -4.50 8.04 8.12
N LYS A 33 -3.38 8.17 7.40
CA LYS A 33 -2.10 8.66 7.93
C LYS A 33 -2.25 10.10 8.43
N ILE A 34 -2.79 10.99 7.61
CA ILE A 34 -3.08 12.37 8.02
C ILE A 34 -4.08 12.41 9.17
N GLN A 35 -5.11 11.56 9.15
CA GLN A 35 -6.04 11.45 10.28
C GLN A 35 -5.33 11.05 11.58
N ALA A 36 -4.36 10.13 11.53
CA ALA A 36 -3.60 9.70 12.69
C ALA A 36 -2.69 10.82 13.23
N GLU A 37 -2.02 11.56 12.34
CA GLU A 37 -1.20 12.74 12.68
C GLU A 37 -2.05 13.83 13.36
N ASN A 38 -3.19 14.20 12.74
CA ASN A 38 -4.10 15.20 13.29
C ASN A 38 -4.62 14.80 14.69
N ARG A 39 -4.89 13.51 14.91
CA ARG A 39 -5.32 13.03 16.24
C ARG A 39 -4.19 13.05 17.26
N LYS A 40 -2.97 12.75 16.85
CA LYS A 40 -1.80 12.84 17.72
C LYS A 40 -1.63 14.28 18.21
N GLU A 41 -1.69 15.26 17.30
CA GLU A 41 -1.65 16.69 17.64
C GLU A 41 -2.79 17.09 18.59
N GLN A 42 -4.02 16.64 18.31
CA GLN A 42 -5.18 16.91 19.18
C GLN A 42 -4.98 16.36 20.60
N LYS A 43 -4.49 15.12 20.74
CA LYS A 43 -4.20 14.50 22.04
C LYS A 43 -3.12 15.27 22.79
N GLU A 44 -2.05 15.67 22.12
CA GLU A 44 -0.95 16.47 22.71
C GLU A 44 -1.43 17.84 23.21
N LYS A 45 -2.40 18.45 22.53
CA LYS A 45 -2.99 19.73 22.91
C LYS A 45 -4.23 19.61 23.82
N GLY A 46 -4.63 18.40 24.21
CA GLY A 46 -5.83 18.18 25.02
C GLY A 46 -7.15 18.54 24.33
N VAL A 47 -7.16 18.65 22.99
CA VAL A 47 -8.34 19.01 22.20
C VAL A 47 -9.16 17.76 21.91
N ILE A 48 -10.44 17.77 22.29
CA ILE A 48 -11.37 16.68 22.03
C ILE A 48 -12.48 17.17 21.12
N GLY A 49 -12.80 16.40 20.07
CA GLY A 49 -13.95 16.69 19.21
C GLY A 49 -13.78 17.92 18.32
N LEU A 50 -12.56 18.23 17.87
CA LEU A 50 -12.27 19.39 17.00
C LEU A 50 -13.16 19.44 15.74
N PHE A 51 -13.51 18.27 15.19
CA PHE A 51 -14.43 18.13 14.07
C PHE A 51 -15.53 17.10 14.40
N PRO A 52 -16.73 17.25 13.82
CA PRO A 52 -17.81 16.27 13.96
C PRO A 52 -17.39 14.86 13.48
N GLN A 53 -17.74 13.82 14.25
CA GLN A 53 -17.49 12.43 13.88
C GLN A 53 -18.78 11.71 13.52
N LEU A 54 -18.93 11.37 12.24
CA LEU A 54 -20.08 10.60 11.75
C LEU A 54 -19.93 9.09 11.97
N ARG A 55 -18.71 8.60 12.24
CA ARG A 55 -18.39 7.17 12.42
C ARG A 55 -17.41 6.96 13.57
N LYS A 56 -17.61 5.91 14.37
CA LYS A 56 -16.78 5.55 15.54
C LYS A 56 -15.66 4.53 15.23
N SER A 57 -15.10 4.52 14.02
CA SER A 57 -14.10 3.52 13.60
C SER A 57 -12.64 3.93 13.86
N THR A 58 -12.39 4.74 14.89
CA THR A 58 -11.12 5.44 15.09
C THR A 58 -9.94 4.51 15.37
N GLN A 59 -10.12 3.48 16.19
CA GLN A 59 -9.07 2.53 16.58
C GLN A 59 -8.65 1.61 15.42
N TYR A 60 -9.60 1.11 14.63
CA TYR A 60 -9.31 0.29 13.45
C TYR A 60 -8.45 1.03 12.41
N ASN A 61 -8.73 2.32 12.22
CA ASN A 61 -7.97 3.16 11.29
C ASN A 61 -6.50 3.34 11.74
N GLU A 62 -6.25 3.54 13.04
CA GLU A 62 -4.89 3.65 13.57
C GLU A 62 -4.11 2.35 13.40
N LEU A 63 -4.76 1.19 13.59
CA LEU A 63 -4.12 -0.10 13.35
C LEU A 63 -3.79 -0.31 11.86
N LYS A 64 -4.70 0.07 10.95
CA LYS A 64 -4.46 0.02 9.50
C LYS A 64 -3.23 0.85 9.11
N VAL A 65 -3.09 2.07 9.65
CA VAL A 65 -1.92 2.93 9.39
C VAL A 65 -0.65 2.23 9.84
N LYS A 66 -0.59 1.74 11.08
CA LYS A 66 0.59 1.05 11.62
C LYS A 66 0.98 -0.21 10.85
N GLN A 67 0.00 -0.96 10.33
CA GLN A 67 0.27 -2.16 9.52
C GLN A 67 0.78 -1.77 8.13
N MET A 68 0.17 -0.78 7.49
CA MET A 68 0.63 -0.27 6.20
C MET A 68 2.02 0.37 6.29
N ASP A 69 2.31 1.14 7.35
CA ASP A 69 3.65 1.71 7.58
C ASP A 69 4.71 0.61 7.63
N ARG A 70 4.46 -0.47 8.39
CA ARG A 70 5.37 -1.62 8.47
C ARG A 70 5.52 -2.34 7.13
N ALA A 71 4.42 -2.54 6.39
CA ALA A 71 4.46 -3.18 5.08
C ALA A 71 5.30 -2.36 4.09
N LEU A 72 5.09 -1.05 4.03
CA LEU A 72 5.85 -0.14 3.16
C LEU A 72 7.33 -0.07 3.55
N MET A 73 7.66 -0.09 4.85
CA MET A 73 9.02 0.08 5.35
C MET A 73 9.87 -1.20 5.29
N HIS A 74 9.25 -2.37 5.46
CA HIS A 74 9.99 -3.62 5.68
C HIS A 74 9.78 -4.69 4.61
N CYS A 75 8.75 -4.58 3.79
CA CYS A 75 8.44 -5.59 2.77
C CYS A 75 8.81 -5.16 1.36
N LEU A 76 9.25 -3.91 1.18
CA LEU A 76 9.64 -3.36 -0.12
C LEU A 76 11.12 -3.05 -0.14
N ASP A 77 11.78 -3.36 -1.24
CA ASP A 77 13.09 -2.77 -1.53
C ASP A 77 12.97 -1.29 -1.98
N GLN A 78 14.11 -0.63 -2.20
CA GLN A 78 14.13 0.79 -2.56
C GLN A 78 13.43 1.09 -3.89
N ASP A 79 13.55 0.20 -4.88
CA ASP A 79 12.95 0.37 -6.20
C ASP A 79 11.44 0.18 -6.12
N GLU A 80 11.01 -0.87 -5.43
CA GLU A 80 9.62 -1.16 -5.13
C GLU A 80 8.94 -0.01 -4.39
N TYR A 81 9.57 0.48 -3.30
CA TYR A 81 9.06 1.61 -2.53
C TYR A 81 8.95 2.86 -3.40
N SER A 82 9.98 3.20 -4.18
CA SER A 82 9.99 4.40 -5.03
C SER A 82 8.86 4.40 -6.06
N ILE A 83 8.56 3.24 -6.66
CA ILE A 83 7.44 3.09 -7.59
C ILE A 83 6.10 3.26 -6.85
N ILE A 84 5.92 2.60 -5.71
CA ILE A 84 4.67 2.66 -4.93
C ILE A 84 4.40 4.08 -4.43
N GLU A 85 5.43 4.75 -3.92
CA GLU A 85 5.36 6.10 -3.40
C GLU A 85 4.91 7.08 -4.49
N LYS A 86 5.64 7.14 -5.60
CA LYS A 86 5.33 8.04 -6.72
C LYS A 86 3.97 7.75 -7.33
N LYS A 87 3.59 6.47 -7.45
CA LYS A 87 2.37 6.09 -8.16
C LYS A 87 1.10 6.21 -7.33
N TYR A 88 1.17 5.87 -6.04
CA TYR A 88 -0.01 5.65 -5.22
C TYR A 88 -0.06 6.50 -3.94
N LEU A 89 1.09 6.86 -3.37
CA LEU A 89 1.17 7.63 -2.13
C LEU A 89 1.28 9.13 -2.38
N SER A 90 1.82 9.53 -3.53
CA SER A 90 1.89 10.93 -3.95
C SER A 90 0.50 11.55 -4.14
N PRO A 91 0.29 12.83 -3.78
CA PRO A 91 -0.90 13.58 -4.13
C PRO A 91 -1.03 13.82 -5.64
N GLN A 92 0.07 13.80 -6.37
CA GLN A 92 0.07 14.01 -7.81
C GLN A 92 -0.19 12.70 -8.55
N LYS A 93 -1.04 12.76 -9.58
CA LYS A 93 -1.31 11.61 -10.44
C LYS A 93 -0.26 11.55 -11.55
N ILE A 94 0.82 10.83 -11.31
CA ILE A 94 1.95 10.68 -12.24
C ILE A 94 1.69 9.49 -13.19
N LYS A 95 2.01 9.65 -14.48
CA LYS A 95 1.88 8.57 -15.47
C LYS A 95 2.98 7.51 -15.26
N ASP A 96 2.69 6.26 -15.63
CA ASP A 96 3.70 5.19 -15.52
C ASP A 96 4.95 5.54 -16.35
N LEU A 97 4.78 6.13 -17.55
CA LEU A 97 5.89 6.56 -18.39
C LEU A 97 6.79 7.62 -17.72
N GLU A 98 6.20 8.57 -17.01
CA GLU A 98 6.95 9.62 -16.30
C GLU A 98 7.78 9.00 -15.17
N ILE A 99 7.21 8.07 -14.40
CA ILE A 99 7.93 7.34 -13.34
C ILE A 99 9.05 6.48 -13.93
N ILE A 100 8.80 5.80 -15.06
CA ILE A 100 9.80 4.99 -15.77
C ILE A 100 11.00 5.85 -16.17
N ILE A 101 10.75 7.02 -16.78
CA ILE A 101 11.80 7.94 -17.21
C ILE A 101 12.56 8.49 -16.00
N GLU A 102 11.82 8.96 -14.98
CA GLU A 102 12.41 9.57 -13.78
C GLU A 102 13.30 8.61 -13.00
N LEU A 103 12.87 7.35 -12.86
CA LEU A 103 13.61 6.32 -12.13
C LEU A 103 14.61 5.54 -13.01
N GLY A 104 14.68 5.83 -14.32
CA GLY A 104 15.62 5.16 -15.23
C GLY A 104 15.33 3.69 -15.50
N PHE A 105 14.08 3.23 -15.36
CA PHE A 105 13.73 1.84 -15.60
C PHE A 105 13.58 1.50 -17.09
N LYS A 106 13.89 0.25 -17.43
CA LYS A 106 13.31 -0.38 -18.63
C LYS A 106 11.83 -0.67 -18.38
N ARG A 107 10.99 -0.50 -19.41
CA ARG A 107 9.53 -0.67 -19.32
C ARG A 107 9.11 -2.00 -18.68
N ASP A 108 9.68 -3.11 -19.13
CA ASP A 108 9.29 -4.44 -18.62
C ASP A 108 9.70 -4.64 -17.16
N LYS A 109 10.90 -4.16 -16.79
CA LYS A 109 11.40 -4.19 -15.41
C LYS A 109 10.50 -3.38 -14.49
N PHE A 110 10.03 -2.20 -14.92
CA PHE A 110 9.09 -1.39 -14.15
C PHE A 110 7.80 -2.16 -13.82
N TYR A 111 7.17 -2.82 -14.80
CA TYR A 111 5.93 -3.56 -14.56
C TYR A 111 6.16 -4.80 -13.69
N GLN A 112 7.33 -5.45 -13.80
CA GLN A 112 7.71 -6.55 -12.93
C GLN A 112 7.87 -6.11 -11.47
N VAL A 113 8.67 -5.06 -11.22
CA VAL A 113 8.91 -4.52 -9.86
C VAL A 113 7.60 -4.00 -9.26
N LYS A 114 6.81 -3.27 -10.03
CA LYS A 114 5.49 -2.78 -9.61
C LYS A 114 4.56 -3.92 -9.20
N ARG A 115 4.52 -5.01 -9.97
CA ARG A 115 3.72 -6.20 -9.65
C ARG A 115 4.23 -6.85 -8.36
N GLN A 116 5.54 -7.05 -8.23
CA GLN A 116 6.14 -7.65 -7.05
C GLN A 116 5.85 -6.85 -5.78
N ALA A 117 6.02 -5.53 -5.81
CA ALA A 117 5.72 -4.64 -4.69
C ALA A 117 4.26 -4.78 -4.23
N ILE A 118 3.31 -4.85 -5.16
CA ILE A 118 1.88 -5.04 -4.85
C ILE A 118 1.64 -6.39 -4.16
N TYR A 119 2.28 -7.46 -4.61
CA TYR A 119 2.17 -8.77 -4.00
C TYR A 119 2.82 -8.81 -2.61
N ASN A 120 3.98 -8.20 -2.43
CA ASN A 120 4.64 -8.10 -1.12
C ASN A 120 3.74 -7.38 -0.11
N ILE A 121 3.10 -6.27 -0.51
CA ILE A 121 2.12 -5.57 0.33
C ILE A 121 0.90 -6.45 0.60
N ALA A 122 0.37 -7.14 -0.41
CA ALA A 122 -0.79 -8.02 -0.25
C ALA A 122 -0.52 -9.11 0.80
N THR A 123 0.61 -9.80 0.69
CA THR A 123 1.04 -10.83 1.63
C THR A 123 1.26 -10.25 3.02
N ALA A 124 1.97 -9.12 3.14
CA ALA A 124 2.28 -8.49 4.43
C ALA A 124 1.02 -8.04 5.19
N LEU A 125 -0.03 -7.68 4.47
CA LEU A 125 -1.31 -7.26 5.03
C LEU A 125 -2.34 -8.41 5.16
N GLY A 126 -1.98 -9.63 4.76
CA GLY A 126 -2.88 -10.79 4.79
C GLY A 126 -4.08 -10.66 3.84
N ILE A 127 -3.90 -9.97 2.70
CA ILE A 127 -4.88 -9.91 1.61
C ILE A 127 -4.86 -11.22 0.80
N ILE A 128 -3.70 -11.88 0.75
CA ILE A 128 -3.45 -13.18 0.13
C ILE A 128 -2.60 -14.06 1.05
#